data_AF-A0A6I5CHY7-F1
#
_entry.id   AF-A0A6I5CHY7-F1
#
_cell.length_a   1.000
_cell.length_b   1.000
_cell.length_c   1.000
_cell.angle_alpha   90.00
_cell.angle_beta   90.00
_cell.angle_gamma   90.00
#
_symmetry.space_group_name_H-M   'P 1'
#
loop_
_entity.id
_entity.type
_entity.pdbx_description
1 polymer ?
#
loop_
_entity_poly.entity_id
_entity_poly.type
_entity_poly.pdbx_seq_one_letter_code
_entity_poly.pdbx_strand_id
1 'polypeptide(L)'
;MTTNAGEPQTRPRRRAPAGAAVLREDVTDAIRAAVFAELASVGYARMSIEGIARRAGVGKTAVYRRWRSKLHLVLDVVSALAVQGLPAPDTGSLETDLRMLYEVT
;
A
#
# COMPACT_ATOMS: atom_id res chain seq x y z
N MET A 1 -10.94 -24.65 57.62
CA MET A 1 -10.34 -23.62 56.74
C MET A 1 -10.37 -24.15 55.32
N THR A 2 -11.39 -23.80 54.55
CA THR A 2 -11.55 -24.24 53.15
C THR A 2 -10.91 -23.20 52.22
N THR A 3 -9.91 -23.64 51.47
CA THR A 3 -9.24 -22.89 50.40
C THR A 3 -10.19 -22.79 49.21
N ASN A 4 -10.60 -21.58 48.84
CA ASN A 4 -11.27 -21.32 47.56
C ASN A 4 -10.20 -21.19 46.48
N ALA A 5 -10.08 -22.23 45.63
CA ALA A 5 -9.30 -22.19 44.41
C ALA A 5 -10.07 -21.36 43.37
N GLY A 6 -9.48 -20.25 42.92
CA GLY A 6 -10.07 -19.35 41.94
C GLY A 6 -10.25 -20.02 40.58
N GLU A 7 -11.46 -19.94 40.04
CA GLU A 7 -11.79 -20.41 38.70
C GLU A 7 -11.09 -19.58 37.61
N PRO A 8 -10.66 -20.20 36.49
CA PRO A 8 -10.04 -19.49 35.38
C PRO A 8 -11.09 -18.65 34.63
N GLN A 9 -10.98 -17.33 34.78
CA GLN A 9 -11.80 -16.37 34.05
C GLN A 9 -11.51 -16.46 32.53
N THR A 10 -12.49 -16.96 31.77
CA THR A 10 -12.39 -17.09 30.32
C THR A 10 -12.53 -15.72 29.67
N ARG A 11 -11.43 -15.17 29.15
CA ARG A 11 -11.39 -13.87 28.45
C ARG A 11 -12.22 -13.97 27.15
N PRO A 12 -13.17 -13.06 26.88
CA PRO A 12 -14.03 -13.18 25.71
C PRO A 12 -13.23 -13.07 24.41
N ARG A 13 -13.39 -14.05 23.51
CA ARG A 13 -12.76 -14.06 22.18
C ARG A 13 -13.33 -12.91 21.36
N ARG A 14 -12.49 -11.92 21.02
CA ARG A 14 -12.86 -10.76 20.22
C ARG A 14 -13.34 -11.24 18.83
N ARG A 15 -14.56 -10.90 18.44
CA ARG A 15 -15.14 -11.29 17.14
C ARG A 15 -14.27 -10.74 16.00
N ALA A 16 -14.03 -11.57 14.99
CA ALA A 16 -13.31 -11.16 13.78
C ALA A 16 -14.13 -10.07 13.05
N PRO A 17 -13.48 -9.03 12.50
CA PRO A 17 -14.17 -7.98 11.77
C PRO A 17 -14.86 -8.56 10.52
N ALA A 18 -16.12 -8.20 10.32
CA ALA A 18 -16.92 -8.61 9.16
C ALA A 18 -17.54 -7.40 8.47
N GLY A 19 -17.83 -7.52 7.18
CA GLY A 19 -18.48 -6.46 6.39
C GLY A 19 -17.61 -5.21 6.21
N ALA A 20 -18.17 -4.02 6.47
CA ALA A 20 -17.49 -2.73 6.27
C ALA A 20 -16.20 -2.54 7.09
N ALA A 21 -15.95 -3.39 8.08
CA ALA A 21 -14.71 -3.41 8.85
C ALA A 21 -13.53 -4.05 8.10
N VAL A 22 -13.81 -4.86 7.06
CA VAL A 22 -12.79 -5.44 6.19
C VAL A 22 -12.35 -4.37 5.18
N LEU A 23 -11.04 -4.21 5.04
CA LEU A 23 -10.48 -3.30 4.04
C LEU A 23 -10.78 -3.85 2.65
N ARG A 24 -11.48 -3.07 1.84
CA ARG A 24 -11.72 -3.43 0.45
C ARG A 24 -10.44 -3.22 -0.37
N GLU A 25 -10.09 -4.23 -1.16
CA GLU A 25 -8.84 -4.25 -1.93
C GLU A 25 -8.89 -3.29 -3.12
N ASP A 26 -10.04 -3.17 -3.79
CA ASP A 26 -10.27 -2.17 -4.86
C ASP A 26 -9.90 -0.74 -4.43
N VAL A 27 -10.24 -0.38 -3.19
CA VAL A 27 -9.89 0.92 -2.61
C VAL A 27 -8.40 0.99 -2.26
N THR A 28 -7.78 -0.12 -1.84
CA THR A 28 -6.33 -0.18 -1.61
C THR A 28 -5.58 0.09 -2.92
N ASP A 29 -5.99 -0.56 -4.00
CA ASP A 29 -5.38 -0.42 -5.33
C ASP A 29 -5.58 0.97 -5.92
N ALA A 30 -6.78 1.55 -5.78
CA ALA A 30 -7.04 2.94 -6.18
C ALA A 30 -6.12 3.93 -5.45
N ILE A 31 -5.89 3.72 -4.16
CA ILE A 31 -4.95 4.55 -3.38
C ILE A 31 -3.51 4.34 -3.87
N ARG A 32 -3.06 3.10 -4.11
CA ARG A 32 -1.72 2.81 -4.63
C ARG A 32 -1.46 3.47 -5.98
N ALA A 33 -2.41 3.38 -6.91
CA ALA A 33 -2.34 4.04 -8.20
C ALA A 33 -2.24 5.57 -8.06
N ALA A 34 -3.06 6.16 -7.19
CA ALA A 34 -3.01 7.60 -6.90
C ALA A 34 -1.68 8.06 -6.29
N VAL A 35 -1.08 7.24 -5.41
CA VAL A 35 0.25 7.52 -4.83
C VAL A 35 1.31 7.53 -5.92
N PHE A 36 1.31 6.53 -6.81
CA PHE A 36 2.28 6.48 -7.89
C PHE A 36 2.16 7.70 -8.81
N ALA A 37 0.95 8.06 -9.21
CA ALA A 37 0.69 9.23 -10.03
C ALA A 37 1.09 10.55 -9.34
N GLU A 38 0.80 10.71 -8.04
CA GLU A 38 1.21 11.88 -7.26
C GLU A 38 2.75 11.93 -7.14
N LEU A 39 3.40 10.79 -6.90
CA LEU A 39 4.86 10.70 -6.80
C LEU A 39 5.53 11.13 -8.10
N ALA A 40 5.06 10.60 -9.22
CA ALA A 40 5.57 10.94 -10.55
C ALA A 40 5.33 12.41 -10.89
N SER A 41 4.19 12.97 -10.49
CA SER A 41 3.81 14.35 -10.82
C SER A 41 4.56 15.40 -10.01
N VAL A 42 4.70 15.22 -8.69
CA VAL A 42 5.22 16.28 -7.80
C VAL A 42 6.46 15.88 -7.01
N GLY A 43 6.85 14.61 -7.02
CA GLY A 43 7.96 14.08 -6.21
C GLY A 43 7.60 13.92 -4.73
N TYR A 44 8.43 13.16 -4.01
CA TYR A 44 8.14 12.76 -2.63
C TYR A 44 7.98 13.94 -1.64
N ALA A 45 8.82 14.97 -1.77
CA ALA A 45 8.82 16.11 -0.85
C ALA A 45 7.48 16.88 -0.92
N ARG A 46 6.96 17.12 -2.12
CA ARG A 46 5.71 17.89 -2.34
C ARG A 46 4.44 17.04 -2.29
N MET A 47 4.57 15.72 -2.34
CA MET A 47 3.43 14.81 -2.19
C MET A 47 2.68 15.04 -0.86
N SER A 48 1.35 15.09 -0.95
CA SER A 48 0.44 15.19 0.20
C SER A 48 -0.58 14.04 0.24
N ILE A 49 -0.96 13.61 1.45
CA ILE A 49 -2.01 12.60 1.65
C ILE A 49 -3.37 13.10 1.12
N GLU A 50 -3.58 14.42 1.14
CA GLU A 50 -4.77 15.06 0.58
C GLU A 50 -4.84 14.94 -0.94
N GLY A 51 -3.75 15.23 -1.65
CA GLY A 51 -3.65 15.04 -3.09
C GLY A 51 -3.92 13.60 -3.51
N ILE A 52 -3.33 12.66 -2.76
CA ILE A 52 -3.54 11.22 -2.96
C ILE A 52 -5.01 10.84 -2.75
N ALA A 53 -5.59 11.21 -1.61
CA ALA A 53 -6.96 10.87 -1.26
C ALA A 53 -7.96 11.41 -2.30
N ARG A 54 -7.75 12.67 -2.74
CA ARG A 54 -8.52 13.30 -3.81
C ARG A 54 -8.40 12.56 -5.13
N ARG A 55 -7.18 12.17 -5.56
CA ARG A 55 -6.97 11.39 -6.79
C ARG A 55 -7.62 10.01 -6.73
N ALA A 56 -7.57 9.36 -5.57
CA ALA A 56 -8.18 8.04 -5.37
C ALA A 56 -9.71 8.09 -5.15
N GLY A 57 -10.31 9.27 -5.02
CA GLY A 57 -11.75 9.42 -4.74
C GLY A 57 -12.14 8.95 -3.34
N VAL A 58 -11.24 9.04 -2.36
CA VAL A 58 -11.46 8.57 -0.98
C VAL A 58 -11.22 9.69 0.04
N GLY A 59 -11.70 9.48 1.27
CA GLY A 59 -11.34 10.35 2.40
C GLY A 59 -9.95 10.04 2.97
N LYS A 60 -9.29 11.04 3.57
CA LYS A 60 -7.97 10.89 4.25
C LYS A 60 -7.95 9.74 5.25
N THR A 61 -9.03 9.53 6.01
CA THR A 61 -9.16 8.43 6.98
C THR A 61 -9.02 7.05 6.35
N ALA A 62 -9.48 6.86 5.10
CA ALA A 62 -9.34 5.60 4.39
C ALA A 62 -7.89 5.26 4.04
N VAL A 63 -7.06 6.30 3.80
CA VAL A 63 -5.61 6.16 3.61
C VAL A 63 -4.94 5.82 4.94
N TYR A 64 -5.19 6.59 5.98
CA TYR A 64 -4.55 6.37 7.30
C TYR A 64 -4.93 5.05 7.96
N ARG A 65 -6.13 4.52 7.68
CA ARG A 65 -6.54 3.20 8.18
C ARG A 65 -5.69 2.06 7.60
N ARG A 66 -5.11 2.25 6.41
CA ARG A 66 -4.28 1.27 5.71
C ARG A 66 -2.79 1.51 5.95
N TRP A 67 -2.35 2.76 5.90
CA TRP A 67 -0.95 3.13 6.07
C TRP A 67 -0.78 4.18 7.16
N ARG A 68 0.09 3.87 8.12
CA ARG A 68 0.38 4.72 9.28
C ARG A 68 1.10 6.03 8.95
N SER A 69 1.77 6.13 7.80
CA SER A 69 2.48 7.34 7.39
C SER A 69 2.68 7.41 5.88
N LYS A 70 3.01 8.63 5.36
CA LYS A 70 3.37 8.85 3.95
C LYS A 70 4.51 7.94 3.49
N LEU A 71 5.52 7.74 4.34
CA LEU A 71 6.64 6.85 4.02
C LEU A 71 6.19 5.40 3.85
N HIS A 72 5.34 4.87 4.76
CA HIS A 72 4.84 3.49 4.64
C HIS A 72 4.02 3.28 3.38
N LEU A 73 3.22 4.28 3.02
CA LEU A 73 2.43 4.27 1.81
C LEU A 73 3.32 4.19 0.55
N VAL A 74 4.35 5.03 0.48
CA VAL A 74 5.27 5.04 -0.67
C VAL A 74 6.11 3.76 -0.73
N LEU A 75 6.61 3.27 0.40
CA LEU A 75 7.37 2.01 0.44
C LEU A 75 6.53 0.83 -0.03
N ASP A 76 5.27 0.72 0.39
CA ASP A 76 4.36 -0.33 -0.06
C ASP A 76 4.17 -0.30 -1.59
N VAL A 77 3.91 0.89 -2.15
CA VAL A 77 3.72 1.07 -3.60
C VAL A 77 4.99 0.76 -4.39
N VAL A 78 6.13 1.32 -3.98
CA VAL A 78 7.41 1.12 -4.69
C VAL A 78 7.89 -0.33 -4.56
N SER A 79 7.69 -0.97 -3.41
CA SER A 79 8.05 -2.38 -3.23
C SER A 79 7.19 -3.29 -4.10
N ALA A 80 5.89 -3.01 -4.22
CA ALA A 80 5.01 -3.77 -5.09
C ALA A 80 5.45 -3.69 -6.56
N LEU A 81 5.90 -2.53 -7.02
CA LEU A 81 6.44 -2.35 -8.38
C LEU A 81 7.80 -3.02 -8.56
N ALA A 82 8.70 -2.90 -7.56
CA ALA A 82 10.02 -3.52 -7.62
C ALA A 82 9.93 -5.05 -7.74
N VAL A 83 8.94 -5.67 -7.08
CA VAL A 83 8.70 -7.12 -7.17
C VAL A 83 8.25 -7.55 -8.58
N GLN A 84 7.55 -6.69 -9.33
CA GLN A 84 7.16 -7.00 -10.71
C GLN A 84 8.36 -6.94 -11.68
N GLY A 85 9.46 -6.30 -11.29
CA GLY A 85 10.59 -6.02 -12.16
C GLY A 85 10.25 -5.01 -13.26
N LEU A 86 11.28 -4.40 -13.84
CA LEU A 86 11.09 -3.77 -15.16
C LEU A 86 11.12 -4.91 -16.18
N PRO A 87 10.14 -5.00 -17.11
CA PRO A 87 10.26 -5.90 -18.25
C PRO A 87 11.49 -5.46 -19.05
N ALA A 88 12.61 -6.16 -18.83
CA ALA A 88 13.82 -5.96 -19.60
C ALA A 88 13.61 -6.65 -20.96
N PRO A 89 13.81 -5.94 -22.08
CA PRO A 89 13.89 -6.59 -23.38
C PRO A 89 14.99 -7.67 -23.33
N ASP A 90 14.72 -8.81 -23.95
CA ASP A 90 15.69 -9.89 -24.15
C ASP A 90 15.74 -10.19 -25.65
N THR A 91 16.39 -9.28 -26.38
CA THR A 91 16.56 -9.37 -27.83
C THR A 91 17.79 -10.20 -28.22
N GLY A 92 18.55 -10.70 -27.23
CA GLY A 92 19.83 -11.37 -27.43
C GLY A 92 21.01 -10.41 -27.65
N SER A 93 20.80 -9.09 -27.50
CA SER A 93 21.85 -8.08 -27.61
C SER A 93 21.69 -7.04 -26.50
N LEU A 94 22.66 -7.03 -25.58
CA LEU A 94 22.70 -6.08 -24.46
C LEU A 94 22.61 -4.62 -24.94
N GLU A 95 23.27 -4.27 -26.05
CA GLU A 95 23.19 -2.91 -26.61
C GLU A 95 21.76 -2.56 -27.04
N THR A 96 21.07 -3.50 -27.68
CA THR A 96 19.70 -3.30 -28.17
C THR A 96 18.73 -3.21 -27.00
N ASP A 97 18.88 -4.08 -26.02
CA ASP A 97 18.05 -4.10 -24.82
C ASP A 97 18.22 -2.81 -24.01
N LEU A 98 19.45 -2.33 -23.85
CA LEU A 98 19.74 -1.04 -23.21
C LEU A 98 19.15 0.13 -24.01
N ARG A 99 19.29 0.15 -25.34
CA ARG A 99 18.71 1.21 -26.19
C ARG A 99 17.19 1.26 -26.04
N MET A 100 16.51 0.11 -26.10
CA MET A 100 15.06 0.03 -25.86
C MET A 100 14.67 0.48 -24.45
N LEU A 101 15.50 0.20 -23.45
CA LEU A 101 15.25 0.65 -22.07
C LEU A 101 15.36 2.18 -21.92
N TYR A 102 16.29 2.82 -22.64
CA TYR A 102 16.51 4.27 -22.58
C TYR A 102 15.60 5.09 -23.50
N GLU A 103 15.14 4.55 -24.62
CA GLU A 103 14.26 5.26 -25.58
C GLU A 103 12.78 5.33 -25.12
N VAL A 104 12.39 4.59 -24.08
CA VAL A 104 11.01 4.58 -23.54
C VAL A 104 10.77 5.69 -22.49
N THR A 105 11.75 6.58 -22.26
CA THR A 105 11.59 7.77 -21.38
C THR A 105 11.26 9.02 -22.20
#